data_AF-A0A1X2KM75-F1
#
_entry.id   AF-A0A1X2KM75-F1
#
_cell.length_a   1.000
_cell.length_b   1.000
_cell.length_c   1.000
_cell.angle_alpha   90.00
_cell.angle_beta   90.00
_cell.angle_gamma   90.00
#
_symmetry.space_group_name_H-M   'P 1'
#
loop_
_entity.id
_entity.type
_entity.pdbx_description
1 polymer ?
#
loop_
_entity_poly.entity_id
_entity_poly.type
_entity_poly.pdbx_seq_one_letter_code
_entity_poly.pdbx_strand_id
1 'polypeptide(L)' 'MFVCLCNGVTSQTVTEVVSCGASTTKEVAQACGAGADCGRCRRTVQAILRSGADRTQNSR' A
#
# COMPACT_ATOMS: atom_id res chain seq x y z
N MET A 1 -6.33 9.47 4.95
CA MET A 1 -6.34 8.77 6.26
C MET A 1 -4.97 8.17 6.52
N PHE A 2 -4.48 8.13 7.76
CA PHE A 2 -3.26 7.39 8.07
C PHE A 2 -3.50 5.88 7.97
N VAL A 3 -2.64 5.21 7.23
CA VAL A 3 -2.61 3.74 7.11
C VAL A 3 -1.58 3.17 8.08
N CYS A 4 -0.39 3.77 8.20
CA CYS A 4 0.65 3.35 9.12
C CYS A 4 0.94 4.44 10.16
N LEU A 5 0.70 4.16 11.44
CA LEU A 5 1.00 5.10 12.52
C LEU A 5 2.48 5.10 12.93
N CYS A 6 3.20 3.99 12.76
CA CYS A 6 4.64 3.93 13.08
C CYS A 6 5.46 4.90 12.22
N ASN A 7 5.15 4.94 10.92
CA ASN A 7 5.91 5.71 9.93
C ASN A 7 5.13 6.91 9.38
N GLY A 8 3.97 7.25 9.95
CA GLY A 8 3.17 8.39 9.50
C GLY A 8 2.72 8.28 8.03
N VAL A 9 2.45 7.08 7.52
CA VAL A 9 2.12 6.88 6.10
C VAL A 9 0.62 6.98 5.88
N THR A 10 0.23 7.76 4.86
CA THR A 10 -1.18 7.95 4.49
C THR A 10 -1.64 6.96 3.42
N SER A 11 -2.96 6.79 3.30
CA SER A 11 -3.60 6.04 2.21
C SER A 11 -3.22 6.56 0.83
N GLN A 12 -2.96 7.86 0.71
CA GLN A 12 -2.59 8.51 -0.53
C GLN A 12 -1.18 8.10 -0.95
N THR A 13 -0.22 8.16 -0.01
CA THR A 13 1.15 7.67 -0.20
C THR A 13 1.19 6.19 -0.58
N VAL A 14 0.41 5.34 0.11
CA VAL A 14 0.35 3.90 -0.24
C VAL A 14 -0.22 3.72 -1.65
N THR A 15 -1.27 4.46 -2.03
CA THR A 15 -1.87 4.36 -3.37
C THR A 15 -0.89 4.80 -4.45
N GLU A 16 -0.15 5.88 -4.22
CA GLU A 16 0.88 6.38 -5.16
C GLU A 16 1.99 5.35 -5.37
N VAL A 17 2.50 4.76 -4.29
CA VAL A 17 3.49 3.67 -4.36
C VAL A 17 2.97 2.47 -5.17
N VAL A 18 1.69 2.10 -5.00
CA VAL A 18 1.05 1.04 -5.79
C VAL A 18 0.92 1.45 -7.27
N SER A 19 0.53 2.68 -7.55
CA SER A 19 0.46 3.24 -8.91
C SER A 19 1.84 3.31 -9.59
N CYS A 20 2.93 3.47 -8.83
CA CYS A 20 4.31 3.38 -9.30
C CYS A 20 4.80 1.94 -9.51
N GLY A 21 3.96 0.93 -9.30
CA GLY A 21 4.24 -0.47 -9.63
C GLY A 21 4.50 -1.39 -8.43
N ALA A 22 4.39 -0.91 -7.19
CA ALA A 22 4.45 -1.81 -6.04
C ALA A 22 3.25 -2.79 -6.07
N SER A 23 3.56 -4.07 -6.03
CA SER A 23 2.62 -5.18 -6.15
C SER A 23 2.54 -6.04 -4.88
N THR A 24 3.51 -5.89 -3.97
CA THR A 24 3.57 -6.61 -2.70
C THR A 24 3.64 -5.69 -1.49
N THR A 25 3.20 -6.16 -0.33
CA THR A 25 3.35 -5.44 0.94
C THR A 25 4.82 -5.19 1.30
N LYS A 26 5.74 -6.05 0.83
CA LYS A 26 7.19 -5.88 0.99
C LYS A 26 7.69 -4.70 0.17
N GLU A 27 7.30 -4.60 -1.09
CA GLU A 27 7.64 -3.45 -1.96
C GLU A 27 7.09 -2.14 -1.41
N VAL A 28 5.84 -2.15 -0.92
CA VAL A 28 5.27 -0.97 -0.25
C VAL A 28 6.08 -0.57 0.99
N ALA A 29 6.47 -1.54 1.83
CA ALA A 29 7.29 -1.27 3.00
C ALA A 29 8.68 -0.72 2.63
N GLN A 30 9.29 -1.19 1.53
CA GLN A 30 10.56 -0.65 1.05
C GLN A 30 10.41 0.77 0.48
N ALA A 31 9.31 1.07 -0.21
CA ALA A 31 9.11 2.35 -0.87
C ALA A 31 8.69 3.48 0.08
N CYS A 32 7.85 3.22 1.08
CA CYS A 32 7.34 4.26 1.98
C CYS A 32 7.29 3.88 3.46
N GLY A 33 7.81 2.72 3.86
CA GLY A 33 7.85 2.29 5.26
C GLY A 33 6.55 1.69 5.79
N ALA A 34 5.44 1.74 5.07
CA ALA A 34 4.18 1.18 5.57
C ALA A 34 4.28 -0.35 5.76
N GLY A 35 4.19 -0.79 7.02
CA GLY A 35 4.26 -2.21 7.39
C GLY A 35 5.66 -2.71 7.73
N ALA A 36 6.68 -1.85 7.78
CA ALA A 36 8.04 -2.20 8.17
C ALA A 36 8.18 -2.57 9.65
N ASP A 37 7.46 -1.87 10.55
CA ASP A 37 7.62 -2.06 12.01
C ASP A 37 6.57 -3.03 12.61
N CYS A 38 5.56 -2.51 13.32
CA CYS A 38 4.61 -3.34 14.08
C CYS A 38 3.66 -4.18 13.22
N GLY A 39 3.64 -3.96 11.90
CA GLY A 39 2.85 -4.73 10.94
C GLY A 39 1.32 -4.56 11.01
N ARG A 40 0.75 -3.80 11.96
CA ARG A 40 -0.71 -3.64 12.13
C ARG A 40 -1.42 -3.14 10.88
N CYS A 41 -0.75 -2.31 10.08
CA CYS A 41 -1.28 -1.76 8.83
C CYS A 41 -1.19 -2.70 7.63
N ARG A 42 -0.49 -3.85 7.72
CA ARG A 42 -0.24 -4.74 6.56
C ARG A 42 -1.53 -5.24 5.89
N ARG A 43 -2.57 -5.54 6.67
CA ARG A 43 -3.89 -5.94 6.13
C ARG A 43 -4.54 -4.82 5.31
N THR A 44 -4.46 -3.57 5.79
CA THR A 44 -4.96 -2.40 5.08
C THR A 44 -4.16 -2.14 3.80
N VAL A 45 -2.83 -2.23 3.85
CA VAL A 45 -1.97 -2.12 2.66
C VAL A 45 -2.32 -3.19 1.62
N GLN A 46 -2.53 -4.44 2.05
CA GLN A 46 -2.93 -5.52 1.16
C GLN A 46 -4.30 -5.28 0.51
N ALA A 47 -5.26 -4.68 1.23
CA ALA A 47 -6.54 -4.29 0.65
C ALA A 47 -6.36 -3.23 -0.46
N ILE A 48 -5.53 -2.21 -0.23
CA ILE A 48 -5.22 -1.17 -1.23
C ILE A 48 -4.57 -1.79 -2.48
N LEU A 49 -3.61 -2.70 -2.30
CA LEU A 49 -2.98 -3.44 -3.40
C LEU A 49 -4.01 -4.19 -4.26
N ARG A 50 -4.93 -4.91 -3.62
CA ARG A 50 -6.00 -5.65 -4.32
C ARG A 50 -6.97 -4.72 -5.05
N SER A 51 -7.32 -3.58 -4.45
CA SER A 51 -8.16 -2.57 -5.11
C SER A 51 -7.44 -1.89 -6.29
N GLY A 52 -6.11 -1.78 -6.26
CA GLY A 52 -5.30 -1.31 -7.38
C GLY A 52 -5.27 -2.30 -8.54
N ALA A 53 -5.15 -3.60 -8.24
CA ALA A 53 -5.21 -4.67 -9.24
C ALA A 53 -6.56 -4.70 -9.98
N ASP A 54 -7.65 -4.38 -9.28
CA ASP A 54 -9.01 -4.37 -9.85
C ASP A 54 -9.22 -3.27 -10.92
N ARG A 55 -8.47 -2.18 -10.85
CA ARG A 55 -8.52 -1.13 -11.88
C ARG A 55 -7.82 -1.52 -13.17
N THR A 56 -6.80 -2.39 -13.11
CA THR A 56 -6.07 -2.85 -14.30
C THR A 56 -6.85 -3.89 -15.12
N GLN A 57 -7.85 -4.54 -14.50
CA GLN A 57 -8.66 -5.61 -15.11
C GLN A 57 -10.04 -5.17 -15.59
N ASN A 58 -10.50 -3.94 -15.28
CA ASN A 58 -11.76 -3.37 -15.77
C ASN A 58 -11.59 -2.40 -16.96
N SER A 59 -10.43 -2.42 -17.63
CA SER A 59 -10.17 -1.71 -18.90
C SER A 59 -9.82 -2.69 -20.03
N ARG A 60 -10.29 -3.94 -19.95
CA ARG A 60 -10.18 -4.95 -21.00
C ARG A 60 -11.56 -5.40 -21.44
#